data_AF-A0A545B6Z7-F1
#
_entry.id   AF-A0A545B6Z7-F1
#
_cell.length_a   1.000
_cell.length_b   1.000
_cell.length_c   1.000
_cell.angle_alpha   90.00
_cell.angle_beta   90.00
_cell.angle_gamma   90.00
#
_symmetry.space_group_name_H-M   'P 1'
#
loop_
_entity.id
_entity.type
_entity.pdbx_description
1 polymer ?
#
loop_
_entity_poly.entity_id
_entity_poly.type
_entity_poly.pdbx_seq_one_letter_code
_entity_poly.pdbx_strand_id
1 'polypeptide(L)'
;MNWVGKPPTLMSMNYAESSSNFRGDAVFYSVNGHGNGTWALLPEYVRADSIPLEAPAYLEGLEGIIQERRYLLRSRDAKLVEARKVKDDYTCQTCGLRLEVSSGKFIIEVHHLKPVGELSEATVTSIDDLICLCPTCHRVAHSKPGSPVLPDAIRVIISGSVKGTS
;
A
#
# COMPACT_ATOMS: atom_id res chain seq x y z
N MET A 1 -0.02 28.13 10.75
CA MET A 1 0.39 29.41 10.13
C MET A 1 -0.86 30.17 9.70
N ASN A 2 -1.07 31.38 10.19
CA ASN A 2 -2.20 32.22 9.80
C ASN A 2 -1.93 32.85 8.43
N TRP A 3 -2.79 32.58 7.46
CA TRP A 3 -2.72 33.16 6.13
C TRP A 3 -3.32 34.58 6.19
N VAL A 4 -2.47 35.59 6.37
CA VAL A 4 -2.87 37.01 6.36
C VAL A 4 -2.52 37.58 4.99
N GLY A 5 -3.28 37.20 3.97
CA GLY A 5 -3.25 37.83 2.65
C GLY A 5 -4.59 38.49 2.40
N LYS A 6 -4.62 39.81 2.19
CA LYS A 6 -5.86 40.49 1.75
C LYS A 6 -6.33 39.85 0.44
N PRO A 7 -7.63 39.54 0.27
CA PRO A 7 -8.12 39.05 -1.01
C PRO A 7 -7.86 40.10 -2.09
N PRO A 8 -7.33 39.71 -3.27
CA PRO A 8 -7.10 40.63 -4.36
C PRO A 8 -8.44 41.24 -4.82
N THR A 9 -8.40 42.52 -5.19
CA THR A 9 -9.55 43.25 -5.75
C THR A 9 -9.99 42.60 -7.06
N LEU A 10 -11.32 42.44 -7.22
CA LEU A 10 -12.09 41.75 -8.28
C LEU A 10 -11.73 42.02 -9.75
N MET A 11 -10.73 42.85 -10.05
CA MET A 11 -10.47 43.38 -11.39
C MET A 11 -9.26 42.75 -12.10
N SER A 12 -8.72 41.63 -11.61
CA SER A 12 -7.55 40.97 -12.23
C SER A 12 -7.53 39.44 -12.09
N MET A 13 -8.69 38.78 -12.12
CA MET A 13 -8.74 37.32 -12.08
C MET A 13 -8.73 36.75 -13.50
N ASN A 14 -7.80 35.82 -13.76
CA ASN A 14 -7.75 35.04 -14.99
C ASN A 14 -8.67 33.82 -14.80
N TYR A 15 -9.76 33.79 -15.56
CA TYR A 15 -10.85 32.82 -15.40
C TYR A 15 -10.72 31.63 -16.35
N ALA A 16 -11.35 30.50 -15.98
CA ALA A 16 -11.59 29.36 -16.89
C ALA A 16 -12.41 29.75 -18.14
N GLU A 17 -13.13 30.86 -18.06
CA GLU A 17 -13.93 31.51 -19.12
C GLU A 17 -13.09 31.98 -20.31
N SER A 18 -11.78 32.15 -20.12
CA SER A 18 -10.87 32.60 -21.18
C SER A 18 -10.64 31.56 -22.29
N SER A 19 -11.16 30.34 -22.13
CA SER A 19 -11.19 29.36 -23.22
C SER A 19 -12.47 29.53 -24.05
N SER A 20 -12.32 29.61 -25.37
CA SER A 20 -13.43 29.76 -26.32
C SER A 20 -14.47 28.62 -26.30
N ASN A 21 -14.21 27.55 -25.55
CA ASN A 21 -15.05 26.35 -25.48
C ASN A 21 -15.71 26.15 -24.11
N PHE A 22 -15.54 27.07 -23.16
CA PHE A 22 -16.16 26.93 -21.84
C PHE A 22 -17.69 27.12 -21.94
N ARG A 23 -18.45 26.23 -21.32
CA ARG A 23 -19.91 26.30 -21.21
C ARG A 23 -20.29 26.04 -19.75
N GLY A 24 -20.97 26.99 -19.12
CA GLY A 24 -21.43 26.92 -17.73
C GLY A 24 -20.96 28.10 -16.89
N ASP A 25 -21.24 28.06 -15.59
CA ASP A 25 -20.79 29.08 -14.63
C ASP A 25 -19.36 28.78 -14.16
N ALA A 26 -18.51 29.80 -14.09
CA ALA A 26 -17.16 29.65 -13.55
C ALA A 26 -17.23 29.38 -12.04
N VAL A 27 -16.64 28.28 -11.59
CA VAL A 27 -16.64 27.91 -10.15
C VAL A 27 -15.26 28.13 -9.51
N PHE A 28 -14.20 28.18 -10.32
CA PHE A 28 -12.81 28.28 -9.87
C PHE A 28 -12.06 29.39 -10.62
N TYR A 29 -11.09 30.01 -9.95
CA TYR A 29 -10.15 30.96 -10.54
C TYR A 29 -8.70 30.51 -10.31
N SER A 30 -7.80 30.89 -11.20
CA SER A 30 -6.38 30.61 -10.97
C SER A 30 -5.79 31.59 -9.97
N VAL A 31 -5.15 31.06 -8.93
CA VAL A 31 -4.53 31.85 -7.86
C VAL A 31 -3.24 32.51 -8.35
N ASN A 32 -2.47 31.81 -9.20
CA ASN A 32 -1.16 32.23 -9.68
C ASN A 32 -1.11 32.38 -11.22
N GLY A 33 -2.26 32.53 -11.89
CA GLY A 33 -2.35 32.56 -13.35
C GLY A 33 -2.34 31.17 -14.02
N HIS A 34 -2.73 31.10 -15.30
CA HIS A 34 -2.89 29.81 -16.00
C HIS A 34 -1.56 29.07 -16.15
N GLY A 35 -1.60 27.73 -15.97
CA GLY A 35 -0.42 26.86 -16.08
C GLY A 35 0.37 26.65 -14.79
N ASN A 36 0.13 27.42 -13.73
CA ASN A 36 0.86 27.32 -12.45
C ASN A 36 0.22 26.38 -11.41
N GLY A 37 -0.74 25.54 -11.84
CA GLY A 37 -1.27 24.41 -11.07
C GLY A 37 -2.09 24.73 -9.81
N THR A 38 -2.31 26.00 -9.47
CA THR A 38 -3.02 26.40 -8.25
C THR A 38 -4.34 27.11 -8.58
N TRP A 39 -5.45 26.48 -8.20
CA TRP A 39 -6.81 26.97 -8.42
C TRP A 39 -7.55 27.11 -7.10
N ALA A 40 -8.38 28.13 -6.97
CA ALA A 40 -9.22 28.37 -5.80
C ALA A 40 -10.69 28.49 -6.20
N LEU A 41 -11.59 28.15 -5.27
CA LEU A 41 -13.03 28.37 -5.43
C LEU A 41 -13.34 29.87 -5.42
N LEU A 42 -14.25 30.30 -6.30
CA LEU A 42 -14.75 31.68 -6.26
C LEU A 42 -15.41 31.96 -4.90
N PRO A 43 -15.27 33.18 -4.35
CA PRO A 43 -15.77 33.52 -3.01
C PRO A 43 -17.26 33.21 -2.80
N GLU A 44 -18.10 33.35 -3.83
CA GLU A 44 -19.53 33.01 -3.78
C GLU A 44 -19.82 31.51 -3.58
N TYR A 45 -18.86 30.64 -3.91
CA TYR A 45 -18.95 29.19 -3.67
C TYR A 45 -18.24 28.75 -2.38
N VAL A 46 -17.57 29.68 -1.67
CA VAL A 46 -16.98 29.40 -0.37
C VAL A 46 -18.09 29.45 0.69
N ARG A 47 -18.56 28.29 1.14
CA ARG A 47 -19.49 28.23 2.30
C ARG A 47 -18.73 28.58 3.57
N ALA A 48 -19.22 29.58 4.30
CA ALA A 48 -18.66 30.02 5.59
C ALA A 48 -18.88 29.01 6.72
N ASP A 49 -19.73 28.01 6.49
CA ASP A 49 -20.04 26.99 7.47
C ASP A 49 -18.94 25.91 7.44
N SER A 50 -17.86 26.16 8.17
CA SER A 50 -16.92 25.10 8.53
C SER A 50 -17.69 24.06 9.35
N ILE A 51 -18.02 22.93 8.73
CA ILE A 51 -18.52 21.76 9.46
C ILE A 51 -17.45 21.40 10.50
N PRO A 52 -17.77 21.33 11.81
CA PRO A 52 -16.83 20.89 12.82
C PRO A 52 -16.23 19.54 12.41
N LEU A 53 -14.90 19.45 12.39
CA LEU A 53 -14.16 18.24 12.03
C LEU A 53 -14.17 17.23 13.19
N GLU A 54 -15.31 17.01 13.84
CA GLU A 54 -15.48 15.81 14.64
C GLU A 54 -15.78 14.68 13.66
N ALA A 55 -14.72 13.98 13.26
CA ALA A 55 -14.85 12.78 12.45
C ALA A 55 -15.81 11.83 13.17
N PRO A 56 -16.99 11.48 12.59
CA PRO A 56 -17.82 10.44 13.17
C PRO A 56 -16.97 9.18 13.27
N ALA A 57 -17.07 8.49 14.41
CA ALA A 57 -16.33 7.28 14.70
C ALA A 57 -16.37 6.34 13.47
N TYR A 58 -15.19 5.96 12.98
CA TYR A 58 -14.97 5.06 11.85
C TYR A 58 -15.44 3.63 12.20
N LEU A 59 -16.74 3.43 12.42
CA LEU A 59 -17.35 2.12 12.62
C LEU A 59 -17.84 1.53 11.30
N GLU A 60 -18.05 2.37 10.29
CA GLU A 60 -18.61 2.01 9.00
C GLU A 60 -17.83 2.71 7.87
N GLY A 61 -17.60 1.98 6.77
CA GLY A 61 -16.90 2.47 5.59
C GLY A 61 -17.57 1.96 4.32
N LEU A 62 -17.53 2.75 3.26
CA LEU A 62 -18.08 2.36 1.97
C LEU A 62 -17.14 1.37 1.26
N GLU A 63 -17.53 0.10 1.24
CA GLU A 63 -16.80 -0.98 0.55
C GLU A 63 -17.49 -1.37 -0.77
N GLY A 64 -16.78 -2.10 -1.65
CA GLY A 64 -17.36 -2.67 -2.88
C GLY A 64 -17.30 -1.79 -4.14
N ILE A 65 -16.57 -0.67 -4.11
CA ILE A 65 -16.32 0.15 -5.31
C ILE A 65 -15.47 -0.65 -6.30
N ILE A 66 -15.99 -0.85 -7.51
CA ILE A 66 -15.25 -1.50 -8.59
C ILE A 66 -14.14 -0.56 -9.07
N GLN A 67 -12.90 -1.01 -8.94
CA GLN A 67 -11.72 -0.29 -9.40
C GLN A 67 -10.98 -1.13 -10.46
N GLU A 68 -10.63 -0.50 -11.57
CA GLU A 68 -9.73 -1.10 -12.55
C GLU A 68 -8.29 -1.08 -11.99
N ARG A 69 -7.56 -2.20 -12.15
CA ARG A 69 -6.14 -2.31 -11.81
C ARG A 69 -5.40 -3.10 -12.88
N ARG A 70 -4.22 -2.63 -13.30
CA ARG A 70 -3.32 -3.35 -14.20
C ARG A 70 -2.43 -4.29 -13.40
N TYR A 71 -2.56 -5.59 -13.62
CA TYR A 71 -1.80 -6.63 -12.91
C TYR A 71 -0.74 -7.24 -13.82
N LEU A 72 0.49 -6.72 -13.75
CA LEU A 72 1.63 -7.46 -14.28
C LEU A 72 2.11 -8.44 -13.22
N LEU A 73 2.22 -9.72 -13.58
CA LEU A 73 2.66 -10.80 -12.69
C LEU A 73 3.95 -11.41 -13.22
N ARG A 74 4.87 -11.74 -12.30
CA ARG A 74 6.04 -12.55 -12.60
C ARG A 74 5.73 -14.01 -12.30
N SER A 75 6.06 -14.90 -13.24
CA SER A 75 5.87 -16.35 -13.07
C SER A 75 6.79 -16.90 -11.98
N ARG A 76 6.35 -18.00 -11.35
CA ARG A 76 7.13 -18.76 -10.35
C ARG A 76 7.12 -20.22 -10.75
N ASP A 77 8.23 -20.92 -10.54
CA ASP A 77 8.30 -22.35 -10.81
C ASP A 77 7.62 -23.15 -9.67
N ALA A 78 6.48 -23.77 -9.98
CA ALA A 78 5.72 -24.56 -9.02
C ALA A 78 6.49 -25.79 -8.51
N LYS A 79 7.37 -26.39 -9.34
CA LYS A 79 8.18 -27.54 -8.92
C LYS A 79 9.22 -27.12 -7.90
N LEU A 80 9.82 -25.93 -8.07
CA LEU A 80 10.78 -25.39 -7.13
C LEU A 80 10.14 -25.05 -5.78
N VAL A 81 8.92 -24.49 -5.82
CA VAL A 81 8.11 -24.22 -4.61
C VAL A 81 7.81 -25.52 -3.85
N GLU A 82 7.37 -26.56 -4.55
CA GLU A 82 7.08 -27.84 -3.89
C GLU A 82 8.34 -28.50 -3.35
N ALA A 83 9.44 -28.49 -4.11
CA ALA A 83 10.73 -28.99 -3.65
C ALA A 83 11.21 -28.30 -2.36
N ARG A 84 11.01 -26.98 -2.25
CA ARG A 84 11.33 -26.24 -1.03
C ARG A 84 10.46 -26.68 0.15
N LYS A 85 9.14 -26.84 -0.06
CA LYS A 85 8.21 -27.30 0.98
C LYS A 85 8.58 -28.68 1.52
N VAL A 86 8.91 -29.61 0.62
CA VAL A 86 9.39 -30.95 0.99
C VAL A 86 10.72 -30.86 1.75
N LYS A 87 11.67 -30.05 1.27
CA LYS A 87 12.99 -29.87 1.92
C LYS A 87 12.87 -29.29 3.34
N ASP A 88 11.88 -28.43 3.58
CA ASP A 88 11.58 -27.84 4.90
C ASP A 88 10.63 -28.67 5.77
N ASP A 89 10.21 -29.87 5.32
CA ASP A 89 9.17 -30.69 5.96
C ASP A 89 7.92 -29.88 6.34
N TYR A 90 7.50 -29.00 5.42
CA TYR A 90 6.35 -28.12 5.60
C TYR A 90 6.37 -27.29 6.91
N THR A 91 7.58 -27.00 7.42
CA THR A 91 7.81 -26.32 8.70
C THR A 91 8.34 -24.91 8.48
N CYS A 92 7.83 -23.95 9.25
CA CYS A 92 8.32 -22.58 9.25
C CYS A 92 9.78 -22.53 9.75
N GLN A 93 10.68 -22.08 8.90
CA GLN A 93 12.11 -22.00 9.19
C GLN A 93 12.49 -20.81 10.07
N THR A 94 11.51 -20.02 10.52
CA THR A 94 11.71 -18.95 11.51
C THR A 94 11.21 -19.39 12.88
N CYS A 95 9.92 -19.69 13.03
CA CYS A 95 9.30 -19.96 14.34
C CYS A 95 9.06 -21.44 14.63
N GLY A 96 9.33 -22.35 13.68
CA GLY A 96 9.12 -23.79 13.86
C GLY A 96 7.66 -24.25 13.73
N LEU A 97 6.71 -23.35 13.43
CA LEU A 97 5.31 -23.75 13.23
C LEU A 97 5.19 -24.74 12.06
N ARG A 98 4.59 -25.89 12.33
CA ARG A 98 4.14 -26.89 11.35
C ARG A 98 2.67 -27.17 11.61
N LEU A 99 1.80 -26.75 10.71
CA LEU A 99 0.35 -26.84 10.88
C LEU A 99 -0.28 -27.61 9.71
N GLU A 100 -0.78 -28.80 10.00
CA GLU A 100 -1.57 -29.60 9.07
C GLU A 100 -3.06 -29.35 9.30
N VAL A 101 -3.79 -28.96 8.25
CA VAL A 101 -5.23 -28.64 8.35
C VAL A 101 -6.12 -29.78 7.87
N SER A 102 -5.58 -30.67 7.05
CA SER A 102 -6.22 -31.88 6.56
C SER A 102 -5.14 -32.80 6.04
N SER A 103 -5.39 -34.10 5.95
CA SER A 103 -4.40 -35.11 5.52
C SER A 103 -3.53 -34.65 4.34
N GLY A 104 -2.25 -34.37 4.61
CA GLY A 104 -1.25 -33.94 3.64
C GLY A 104 -1.30 -32.48 3.20
N LYS A 105 -2.13 -31.63 3.82
CA LYS A 105 -2.22 -30.19 3.52
C LYS A 105 -1.72 -29.36 4.70
N PHE A 106 -0.66 -28.60 4.44
CA PHE A 106 0.00 -27.77 5.43
C PHE A 106 -0.20 -26.28 5.15
N ILE A 107 -0.34 -25.50 6.21
CA ILE A 107 -0.36 -24.03 6.15
C ILE A 107 1.07 -23.53 6.15
N ILE A 108 1.63 -23.38 4.95
CA ILE A 108 3.00 -22.93 4.74
C ILE A 108 3.14 -22.20 3.40
N GLU A 109 3.93 -21.14 3.39
CA GLU A 109 4.20 -20.31 2.21
C GLU A 109 5.70 -20.29 1.92
N VAL A 110 6.06 -20.24 0.63
CA VAL A 110 7.45 -20.13 0.21
C VAL A 110 7.78 -18.66 -0.04
N HIS A 111 8.78 -18.16 0.68
CA HIS A 111 9.29 -16.81 0.57
C HIS A 111 10.62 -16.80 -0.20
N HIS A 112 10.82 -15.79 -1.05
CA HIS A 112 12.09 -15.58 -1.74
C HIS A 112 12.96 -14.64 -0.91
N LEU A 113 14.17 -15.06 -0.57
CA LEU A 113 15.14 -14.21 0.16
C LEU A 113 15.54 -12.97 -0.65
N LYS A 114 15.51 -13.09 -1.99
CA LYS A 114 15.65 -11.99 -2.95
C LYS A 114 14.31 -11.75 -3.63
N PRO A 115 13.65 -10.59 -3.43
CA PRO A 115 12.32 -10.34 -3.98
C PRO A 115 12.27 -10.42 -5.51
N VAL A 116 11.49 -11.38 -6.03
CA VAL A 116 11.25 -11.48 -7.48
C VAL A 116 10.55 -10.22 -8.03
N GLY A 117 9.79 -9.51 -7.18
CA GLY A 117 9.12 -8.26 -7.54
C GLY A 117 10.07 -7.11 -7.92
N GLU A 118 11.33 -7.18 -7.46
CA GLU A 118 12.35 -6.15 -7.67
C GLU A 118 13.30 -6.48 -8.85
N LEU A 119 13.19 -7.68 -9.43
CA LEU A 119 14.02 -8.09 -10.56
C LEU A 119 13.67 -7.30 -11.83
N SER A 120 14.66 -6.67 -12.45
CA SER A 120 14.50 -5.98 -13.74
C SER A 120 14.31 -6.94 -14.91
N GLU A 121 14.85 -8.16 -14.80
CA GLU A 121 14.88 -9.18 -15.85
C GLU A 121 14.55 -10.57 -15.29
N ALA A 122 14.30 -11.54 -16.17
CA ALA A 122 14.11 -12.93 -15.76
C ALA A 122 15.43 -13.51 -15.24
N THR A 123 15.39 -14.12 -14.05
CA THR A 123 16.57 -14.75 -13.42
C THR A 123 16.28 -16.20 -13.06
N VAL A 124 17.35 -16.99 -12.95
CA VAL A 124 17.28 -18.35 -12.40
C VAL A 124 17.28 -18.26 -10.87
N THR A 125 16.28 -18.86 -10.22
CA THR A 125 16.18 -18.94 -8.76
C THR A 125 16.69 -20.30 -8.29
N SER A 126 17.59 -20.32 -7.29
CA SER A 126 17.99 -21.56 -6.61
C SER A 126 16.98 -21.93 -5.52
N ILE A 127 16.89 -23.23 -5.19
CA ILE A 127 16.10 -23.68 -4.03
C ILE A 127 16.60 -23.10 -2.71
N ASP A 128 17.88 -22.71 -2.65
CA ASP A 128 18.50 -22.10 -1.47
C ASP A 128 18.24 -20.59 -1.36
N ASP A 129 17.71 -19.96 -2.42
CA ASP A 129 17.17 -18.59 -2.35
C ASP A 129 15.73 -18.57 -1.82
N LEU A 130 15.18 -19.72 -1.44
CA LEU A 130 13.82 -19.90 -0.94
C LEU A 130 13.82 -20.39 0.51
N ILE A 131 12.76 -20.04 1.23
CA ILE A 131 12.54 -20.48 2.61
C ILE A 131 11.04 -20.65 2.89
N CYS A 132 10.66 -21.71 3.63
CA CYS A 132 9.29 -21.85 4.11
C CYS A 132 9.02 -20.99 5.35
N LEU A 133 7.95 -20.20 5.30
CA LEU A 133 7.44 -19.37 6.39
C LEU A 133 5.96 -19.64 6.64
N CYS A 134 5.52 -19.56 7.89
CA CYS A 134 4.09 -19.50 8.19
C CYS A 134 3.49 -18.14 7.80
N PRO A 135 2.15 -18.02 7.67
CA PRO A 135 1.51 -16.76 7.24
C PRO A 135 1.92 -15.54 8.08
N THR A 136 2.09 -15.73 9.39
CA THR A 136 2.54 -14.66 10.30
C THR A 136 3.98 -14.24 10.02
N CYS A 137 4.92 -15.19 9.98
CA CYS A 137 6.33 -14.89 9.71
C CYS A 137 6.51 -14.30 8.31
N HIS A 138 5.75 -14.79 7.33
CA HIS A 138 5.80 -14.27 5.97
C HIS A 138 5.31 -12.82 5.90
N ARG A 139 4.25 -12.49 6.65
CA ARG A 139 3.79 -11.10 6.77
C ARG A 139 4.82 -10.21 7.44
N VAL A 140 5.50 -10.69 8.48
CA VAL A 140 6.60 -9.94 9.13
C VAL A 140 7.77 -9.74 8.16
N ALA A 141 8.12 -10.74 7.35
CA ALA A 141 9.12 -10.61 6.30
C ALA A 141 8.81 -9.44 5.36
N HIS A 142 7.53 -9.23 5.02
CA HIS A 142 7.06 -8.15 4.17
C HIS A 142 6.62 -6.87 4.92
N SER A 143 6.95 -6.71 6.20
CA SER A 143 6.54 -5.55 7.00
C SER A 143 7.17 -4.22 6.57
N LYS A 144 8.31 -4.26 5.86
CA LYS A 144 9.00 -3.08 5.33
C LYS A 144 8.94 -3.08 3.80
N PRO A 145 8.44 -2.00 3.17
CA PRO A 145 8.48 -1.86 1.72
C PRO A 145 9.92 -1.91 1.19
N GLY A 146 10.17 -2.70 0.14
CA GLY A 146 11.45 -2.72 -0.59
C GLY A 146 12.62 -3.43 0.09
N SER A 147 12.42 -4.05 1.27
CA SER A 147 13.45 -4.89 1.88
C SER A 147 12.79 -5.94 2.78
N PRO A 148 12.81 -7.23 2.39
CA PRO A 148 12.36 -8.28 3.28
C PRO A 148 13.18 -8.31 4.56
N VAL A 149 12.51 -8.50 5.70
CA VAL A 149 13.18 -8.76 6.96
C VAL A 149 13.77 -10.17 6.92
N LEU A 150 15.06 -10.29 7.23
CA LEU A 150 15.76 -11.58 7.22
C LEU A 150 15.19 -12.53 8.28
N PRO A 151 15.19 -13.86 8.03
CA PRO A 151 14.60 -14.86 8.94
C PRO A 151 15.06 -14.73 10.40
N ASP A 152 16.34 -14.47 10.65
CA ASP A 152 16.89 -14.34 12.00
C ASP A 152 16.34 -13.11 12.74
N ALA A 153 16.17 -11.99 12.04
CA ALA A 153 15.55 -10.81 12.62
C ALA A 153 14.07 -11.04 12.95
N ILE A 154 13.36 -11.83 12.14
CA ILE A 154 11.97 -12.21 12.43
C ILE A 154 11.89 -13.03 13.72
N ARG A 155 12.85 -13.95 13.97
CA ARG A 155 12.92 -14.73 15.23
C ARG A 155 12.96 -13.82 16.44
N VAL A 156 13.80 -12.78 16.41
CA VAL A 156 13.93 -11.79 17.49
C VAL A 156 12.61 -11.04 17.70
N ILE A 157 11.99 -10.55 16.62
CA ILE A 157 10.72 -9.80 16.68
C ILE A 157 9.63 -10.64 17.35
N ILE A 158 9.46 -11.88 16.90
CA ILE A 158 8.41 -12.77 17.43
C ILE A 158 8.69 -13.16 18.89
N SER A 159 9.93 -13.49 19.24
CA SER A 159 10.30 -13.86 20.61
C SER A 159 10.15 -12.69 21.60
N GLY A 160 10.37 -11.45 21.16
CA GLY A 160 10.18 -10.25 21.97
C GLY A 160 8.72 -9.87 22.23
N SER A 161 7.77 -10.37 21.42
CA SER A 161 6.33 -10.12 21.61
C SER A 161 5.66 -11.09 22.59
N VAL A 162 6.26 -12.25 22.85
CA VAL A 162 5.76 -13.22 23.84
C VAL A 162 6.32 -12.86 25.22
N LYS A 163 5.92 -11.71 25.78
CA LYS A 163 5.99 -11.53 27.24
C LYS A 163 4.81 -12.28 27.83
N GLY A 164 5.05 -13.55 28.16
CA GLY A 164 4.08 -14.38 28.86
C GLY A 164 3.66 -13.69 30.16
N THR A 165 2.36 -13.44 30.31
CA THR A 165 1.73 -13.35 31.62
C THR A 165 1.73 -14.76 32.20
N SER A 166 2.73 -15.04 33.03
CA SER A 166 2.69 -16.12 34.02
C SER A 166 1.66 -15.82 35.10
#